data_AF-A0A850H873-F1
#
_entry.id   AF-A0A850H873-F1
#
_cell.length_a   1.000
_cell.length_b   1.000
_cell.length_c   1.000
_cell.angle_alpha   90.00
_cell.angle_beta   90.00
_cell.angle_gamma   90.00
#
_symmetry.space_group_name_H-M   'P 1'
#
loop_
_entity.id
_entity.type
_entity.pdbx_description
1 polymer ?
#
loop_
_entity_poly.entity_id
_entity_poly.type
_entity_poly.pdbx_seq_one_letter_code
_entity_poly.pdbx_strand_id
1 'polypeptide(L)'
;MFVSGRTAKSAILLAAASSVLASCGGGGFLNRDRPDEFAVQRQAPLVVPPDFNLVPPAPGAPRPADGTASEQALEALFGGPAPRSSVETSALDRAGAAAPGIRSQVGDPDTNTVAKGSTTRDIIAAPEGDGQFAQAVIPG
;
A
#
# COMPACT_ATOMS: atom_id res chain seq x y z
N MET A 1 30.76 -59.05 66.14
CA MET A 1 30.61 -57.60 66.37
C MET A 1 29.24 -57.19 65.83
N PHE A 2 28.17 -57.40 66.61
CA PHE A 2 26.80 -57.07 66.21
C PHE A 2 26.53 -55.60 66.57
N VAL A 3 26.58 -54.70 65.59
CA VAL A 3 26.21 -53.30 65.80
C VAL A 3 24.69 -53.24 65.99
N SER A 4 24.25 -52.73 67.15
CA SER A 4 22.85 -52.54 67.51
C SER A 4 22.09 -51.78 66.41
N GLY A 5 20.90 -52.24 66.04
CA GLY A 5 20.12 -51.67 64.92
C GLY A 5 19.82 -50.17 65.07
N ARG A 6 19.89 -49.60 66.28
CA ARG A 6 19.80 -48.14 66.50
C ARG A 6 21.10 -47.42 66.12
N THR A 7 22.27 -47.93 66.50
CA THR A 7 23.56 -47.32 66.14
C THR A 7 23.84 -47.45 64.65
N ALA A 8 23.39 -48.52 63.99
CA ALA A 8 23.48 -48.65 62.53
C ALA A 8 22.64 -47.58 61.81
N LYS A 9 21.40 -47.32 62.27
CA LYS A 9 20.53 -46.27 61.69
C LYS A 9 21.10 -44.86 61.91
N SER A 10 21.63 -44.58 63.10
CA SER A 10 22.28 -43.30 63.40
C SER A 10 23.55 -43.10 62.56
N ALA A 11 24.36 -44.14 62.35
CA ALA A 11 25.55 -44.06 61.51
C ALA A 11 25.21 -43.82 60.03
N ILE A 12 24.16 -44.47 59.52
CA ILE A 12 23.66 -44.23 58.15
C ILE A 12 23.14 -42.80 57.99
N LEU A 13 22.37 -42.30 58.97
CA LEU A 13 21.88 -40.91 58.96
C LEU A 13 23.03 -39.89 58.99
N LEU A 14 24.07 -40.14 59.79
CA LEU A 14 25.22 -39.25 59.88
C LEU A 14 26.05 -39.24 58.59
N ALA A 15 26.25 -40.42 57.98
CA ALA A 15 26.95 -40.55 56.70
C ALA A 15 26.16 -39.93 55.53
N ALA A 16 24.83 -40.05 55.55
CA ALA A 16 23.96 -39.39 54.58
C ALA A 16 23.96 -37.86 54.76
N ALA A 17 23.95 -37.37 56.00
CA ALA A 17 23.97 -35.93 56.26
C ALA A 17 25.32 -35.30 55.84
N SER A 18 26.44 -35.97 56.11
CA SER A 18 27.76 -35.45 55.74
C SER A 18 28.01 -35.43 54.24
N SER A 19 27.47 -36.39 53.46
CA SER A 19 27.59 -36.39 51.99
C SER A 19 26.78 -35.26 51.34
N VAL A 20 25.60 -34.94 51.87
CA VAL A 20 24.80 -33.80 51.40
C VAL A 20 25.52 -32.48 51.71
N LEU A 21 26.12 -32.32 52.89
CA LEU A 21 26.92 -31.12 53.20
C LEU A 21 28.18 -31.01 52.33
N ALA A 22 28.87 -32.12 52.04
CA ALA A 22 30.03 -32.12 51.14
C ALA A 22 29.67 -31.77 49.68
N SER A 23 28.43 -32.04 49.24
CA SER A 23 27.97 -31.66 47.90
C SER A 23 27.75 -30.15 47.71
N CYS A 24 27.43 -29.43 48.79
CA CYS A 24 27.21 -27.97 48.76
C CYS A 24 28.44 -27.17 49.22
N GLY A 25 29.40 -27.82 49.88
CA GLY A 25 30.61 -27.22 50.43
C GLY A 25 31.81 -27.26 49.48
N GLY A 26 31.79 -26.40 48.45
CA GLY A 26 33.02 -25.80 47.90
C GLY A 26 33.84 -26.60 46.90
N GLY A 27 33.82 -26.13 45.65
CA GLY A 27 34.91 -26.32 44.69
C GLY A 27 34.79 -27.53 43.77
N GLY A 28 33.86 -27.49 42.80
CA GLY A 28 33.65 -28.51 41.78
C GLY A 28 34.95 -29.16 41.25
N PHE A 29 35.12 -30.43 41.61
CA PHE A 29 36.37 -31.20 41.56
C PHE A 29 36.68 -31.85 40.19
N LEU A 30 36.30 -31.23 39.09
CA LEU A 30 36.82 -31.61 37.77
C LEU A 30 37.31 -30.37 37.03
N ASN A 31 38.18 -29.60 37.69
CA ASN A 31 39.07 -28.59 37.10
C ASN A 31 38.55 -28.01 35.78
N ARG A 32 37.31 -27.50 35.84
CA ARG A 32 36.61 -27.03 34.66
C ARG A 32 37.07 -25.61 34.54
N ASP A 33 37.84 -25.32 33.50
CA ASP A 33 38.03 -23.95 33.05
C ASP A 33 36.64 -23.30 33.02
N ARG A 34 36.40 -22.38 33.96
CA ARG A 34 35.19 -21.57 33.96
C ARG A 34 35.22 -20.85 32.62
N PRO A 35 34.21 -21.03 31.76
CA PRO A 35 34.22 -20.40 30.44
C PRO A 35 34.31 -18.89 30.64
N ASP A 36 35.39 -18.30 30.14
CA ASP A 36 35.69 -16.87 30.26
C ASP A 36 34.59 -16.06 29.57
N GLU A 37 33.71 -15.45 30.37
CA GLU A 37 32.64 -14.57 29.90
C GLU A 37 33.12 -13.31 29.17
N PHE A 38 34.43 -13.02 29.19
CA PHE A 38 35.08 -11.94 28.43
C PHE A 38 35.93 -12.45 27.26
N ALA A 39 35.86 -13.74 26.91
CA ALA A 39 36.46 -14.26 25.69
C ALA A 39 35.74 -13.66 24.47
N VAL A 40 36.24 -12.52 23.98
CA VAL A 40 35.73 -11.82 22.81
C VAL A 40 35.95 -12.71 21.58
N GLN A 41 34.90 -13.42 21.18
CA GLN A 41 34.86 -14.06 19.87
C GLN A 41 34.91 -12.97 18.80
N ARG A 42 35.65 -13.22 17.72
CA ARG A 42 35.76 -12.28 16.60
C ARG A 42 34.35 -12.01 16.06
N GLN A 43 33.89 -10.78 16.23
CA GLN A 43 32.63 -10.32 15.67
C GLN A 43 32.65 -10.57 14.16
N ALA A 44 31.58 -11.18 13.63
CA ALA A 44 31.43 -11.34 12.19
C ALA A 44 31.61 -9.97 11.50
N PRO A 45 32.27 -9.87 10.35
CA PRO A 45 32.47 -8.60 9.67
C PRO A 45 31.12 -7.91 9.47
N LEU A 46 30.96 -6.70 9.99
CA LEU A 46 29.79 -5.89 9.68
C LEU A 46 29.86 -5.54 8.20
N VAL A 47 28.98 -6.13 7.40
CA VAL A 47 28.74 -5.68 6.03
C VAL A 47 28.07 -4.32 6.15
N VAL A 48 28.86 -3.26 5.95
CA VAL A 48 28.33 -1.91 5.77
C VAL A 48 27.51 -1.95 4.48
N PRO A 49 26.18 -1.71 4.52
CA PRO A 49 25.38 -1.60 3.32
C PRO A 49 25.98 -0.50 2.42
N PRO A 50 25.87 -0.59 1.09
CA PRO A 50 26.37 0.47 0.23
C PRO A 50 25.75 1.80 0.68
N ASP A 51 26.60 2.78 0.98
CA ASP A 51 26.16 4.15 1.28
C ASP A 51 25.45 4.69 0.03
N PHE A 52 24.12 4.68 0.07
CA PHE A 52 23.36 5.43 -0.90
C PHE A 52 23.50 6.89 -0.53
N ASN A 53 24.47 7.58 -1.15
CA ASN A 53 24.55 9.05 -1.18
C ASN A 53 23.37 9.61 -1.99
N LEU A 54 22.15 9.31 -1.55
CA LEU A 54 20.96 9.99 -2.03
C LEU A 54 21.06 11.40 -1.50
N VAL A 55 21.38 12.33 -2.40
CA VAL A 55 21.22 13.75 -2.12
C VAL A 55 19.75 13.93 -1.72
N PRO A 56 19.45 14.35 -0.47
CA PRO A 56 18.08 14.63 -0.08
C PRO A 56 17.52 15.65 -1.08
N PRO A 57 16.31 15.44 -1.63
CA PRO A 57 15.73 16.40 -2.54
C PRO A 57 15.70 17.77 -1.86
N ALA A 58 16.20 18.80 -2.55
CA ALA A 58 16.31 20.13 -1.97
C ALA A 58 14.93 20.56 -1.42
N PRO A 59 14.85 21.08 -0.19
CA PRO A 59 13.60 21.58 0.37
C PRO A 59 12.97 22.60 -0.58
N GLY A 60 11.78 22.30 -1.11
CA GLY A 60 11.07 23.16 -2.06
C GLY A 60 11.37 22.92 -3.55
N ALA A 61 12.20 21.95 -3.91
CA ALA A 61 12.34 21.53 -5.32
C ALA A 61 11.00 20.94 -5.82
N PRO A 62 10.48 21.40 -6.98
CA PRO A 62 9.29 20.80 -7.59
C PRO A 62 9.53 19.30 -7.80
N ARG A 63 8.66 18.46 -7.25
CA ARG A 63 8.74 17.01 -7.46
C ARG A 63 8.45 16.72 -8.93
N PRO A 64 9.34 16.01 -9.65
CA PRO A 64 9.14 15.71 -11.07
C PRO A 64 7.90 14.87 -11.41
N ALA A 65 7.18 14.33 -10.42
CA ALA A 65 6.05 13.42 -10.60
C ALA A 65 4.70 13.99 -10.13
N ASP A 66 4.69 15.17 -9.54
CA ASP A 66 3.48 15.77 -8.99
C ASP A 66 2.97 16.82 -9.98
N GLY A 67 1.73 16.65 -10.48
CA GLY A 67 1.04 17.69 -11.25
C GLY A 67 1.06 19.04 -10.52
N THR A 68 0.76 20.12 -11.24
CA THR A 68 0.76 21.46 -10.63
C THR A 68 -0.12 21.50 -9.38
N ALA A 69 0.24 22.32 -8.39
CA ALA A 69 -0.56 22.43 -7.15
C ALA A 69 -2.03 22.77 -7.43
N SER A 70 -2.30 23.50 -8.52
CA SER A 70 -3.65 23.80 -8.99
C SER A 70 -4.38 22.57 -9.52
N GLU A 71 -3.73 21.70 -10.29
CA GLU A 71 -4.31 20.43 -10.76
C GLU A 71 -4.63 19.50 -9.58
N GLN A 72 -3.74 19.42 -8.58
CA GLN A 72 -3.99 18.64 -7.38
C GLN A 72 -5.16 19.18 -6.56
N ALA A 73 -5.30 20.50 -6.47
CA ALA A 73 -6.44 21.12 -5.80
C ALA A 73 -7.75 20.85 -6.56
N LEU A 74 -7.75 20.93 -7.89
CA LEU A 74 -8.92 20.60 -8.71
C LEU A 74 -9.30 19.12 -8.58
N GLU A 75 -8.33 18.22 -8.58
CA GLU A 75 -8.55 16.79 -8.35
C GLU A 75 -9.16 16.52 -6.97
N ALA A 76 -8.63 17.16 -5.92
CA ALA A 76 -9.13 17.00 -4.56
C ALA A 76 -10.54 17.59 -4.37
N LEU A 77 -10.87 18.69 -5.07
CA LEU A 77 -12.16 19.36 -4.97
C LEU A 77 -13.25 18.67 -5.81
N PHE A 78 -12.89 18.16 -6.99
CA PHE A 78 -13.85 17.66 -7.97
C PHE A 78 -13.81 16.14 -8.18
N GLY A 79 -12.86 15.43 -7.57
CA GLY A 79 -12.82 13.97 -7.54
C GLY A 79 -12.44 13.33 -8.87
N GLY A 80 -11.60 14.00 -9.65
CA GLY A 80 -11.11 13.51 -10.93
C GLY A 80 -12.16 13.36 -12.02
N PRO A 81 -11.78 12.80 -13.18
CA PRO A 81 -12.71 12.60 -14.28
C PRO A 81 -13.80 11.60 -13.89
N ALA A 82 -15.05 12.06 -13.85
CA ALA A 82 -16.18 11.17 -13.66
C ALA A 82 -16.23 10.12 -14.80
N PRO A 83 -16.49 8.83 -14.49
CA PRO A 83 -16.65 7.80 -15.50
C PRO A 83 -17.80 8.15 -16.44
N ARG A 84 -17.53 8.19 -17.74
CA ARG A 84 -18.56 8.47 -18.76
C ARG A 84 -19.47 7.26 -18.94
N SER A 85 -20.75 7.51 -19.19
CA SER A 85 -21.71 6.43 -19.44
C SER A 85 -21.40 5.73 -20.77
N SER A 86 -21.83 4.47 -20.91
CA SER A 86 -21.73 3.72 -22.17
C SER A 86 -22.48 4.44 -23.31
N VAL A 87 -23.63 5.03 -23.00
CA VAL A 87 -24.45 5.79 -23.94
C VAL A 87 -23.69 7.03 -24.43
N GLU A 88 -23.08 7.80 -23.53
CA GLU A 88 -22.28 8.97 -23.90
C GLU A 88 -21.11 8.60 -24.81
N THR A 89 -20.37 7.56 -24.46
CA THR A 89 -19.24 7.07 -25.27
C THR A 89 -19.72 6.67 -26.67
N SER A 90 -20.82 5.90 -26.76
CA SER A 90 -21.40 5.49 -28.05
C SER A 90 -21.93 6.67 -28.89
N ALA A 91 -22.39 7.74 -28.24
CA ALA A 91 -22.85 8.95 -28.91
C ALA A 91 -21.67 9.75 -29.47
N LEU A 92 -20.59 9.86 -28.70
CA LEU A 92 -19.34 10.50 -29.13
C LEU A 92 -18.67 9.75 -30.29
N ASP A 93 -18.62 8.42 -30.21
CA ASP A 93 -18.06 7.57 -31.28
C ASP A 93 -18.83 7.74 -32.60
N ARG A 94 -20.16 7.79 -32.53
CA ARG A 94 -21.02 8.05 -33.71
C ARG A 94 -20.90 9.48 -34.22
N ALA A 95 -20.69 10.46 -33.33
CA ALA A 95 -20.52 11.87 -33.71
C ALA A 95 -19.19 12.13 -34.44
N GLY A 96 -18.15 11.32 -34.17
CA GLY A 96 -16.85 11.41 -34.82
C GLY A 96 -16.02 12.61 -34.39
N ALA A 97 -14.91 12.84 -35.10
CA ALA A 97 -13.99 13.92 -34.77
C ALA A 97 -14.51 15.29 -35.22
N ALA A 98 -14.44 16.28 -34.32
CA ALA A 98 -14.81 17.65 -34.64
C ALA A 98 -13.80 18.28 -35.62
N ALA A 99 -14.32 19.04 -36.59
CA ALA A 99 -13.47 19.82 -37.49
C ALA A 99 -12.74 20.96 -36.72
N PRO A 100 -11.48 21.26 -37.06
CA PRO A 100 -10.77 22.39 -36.46
C PRO A 100 -11.54 23.71 -36.64
N GLY A 101 -11.63 24.51 -35.58
CA GLY A 101 -12.30 25.81 -35.63
C GLY A 101 -13.82 25.76 -35.84
N ILE A 102 -14.47 24.59 -35.69
CA ILE A 102 -15.92 24.46 -35.94
C ILE A 102 -16.77 25.46 -35.14
N ARG A 103 -16.35 25.83 -33.92
CA ARG A 103 -17.07 26.81 -33.09
C ARG A 103 -17.06 28.22 -33.70
N SER A 104 -15.96 28.59 -34.36
CA SER A 104 -15.86 29.86 -35.08
C SER A 104 -16.73 29.84 -36.33
N GLN A 105 -16.68 28.73 -37.09
CA GLN A 105 -17.47 28.59 -38.31
C GLN A 105 -18.99 28.58 -38.03
N VAL A 106 -19.45 27.86 -36.99
CA VAL A 106 -20.88 27.81 -36.64
C VAL A 106 -21.40 29.16 -36.12
N GLY A 107 -20.55 29.96 -35.47
CA GLY A 107 -20.92 31.28 -34.95
C GLY A 107 -20.72 32.44 -35.93
N ASP A 108 -20.14 32.19 -37.11
CA ASP A 108 -19.87 33.22 -38.11
C ASP A 108 -21.19 33.63 -38.80
N PRO A 109 -21.55 34.94 -38.80
CA PRO A 109 -22.74 35.41 -39.51
C PRO A 109 -22.72 35.16 -41.01
N ASP A 110 -21.54 35.00 -41.62
CA ASP A 110 -21.40 34.72 -43.05
C ASP A 110 -21.56 33.21 -43.38
N THR A 111 -21.67 32.35 -42.36
CA THR A 111 -21.94 30.92 -42.56
C THR A 111 -23.38 30.72 -43.04
N ASN A 112 -23.53 30.08 -44.21
CA ASN A 112 -24.83 29.74 -44.76
C ASN A 112 -25.58 28.77 -43.83
N THR A 113 -26.72 29.22 -43.29
CA THR A 113 -27.59 28.40 -42.45
C THR A 113 -28.93 28.14 -43.14
N VAL A 114 -29.56 27.00 -42.82
CA VAL A 114 -30.90 26.66 -43.31
C VAL A 114 -31.87 26.71 -42.14
N ALA A 115 -32.92 27.52 -42.25
CA ALA A 115 -33.99 27.57 -41.26
C ALA A 115 -34.78 26.24 -41.24
N LYS A 116 -34.63 25.47 -40.16
CA LYS A 116 -35.36 24.20 -39.93
C LYS A 116 -36.49 24.34 -38.91
N GLY A 117 -37.03 25.55 -38.73
CA GLY A 117 -37.95 25.88 -37.62
C GLY A 117 -39.21 25.02 -37.52
N SER A 118 -39.81 24.60 -38.63
CA SER A 118 -40.94 23.65 -38.62
C SER A 118 -40.50 22.28 -38.13
N THR A 119 -39.44 21.73 -38.71
CA THR A 119 -38.87 20.43 -38.30
C THR A 119 -38.46 20.42 -36.84
N THR A 120 -37.83 21.48 -36.34
CA THR A 120 -37.46 21.59 -34.92
C THR A 120 -38.70 21.64 -34.03
N ARG A 121 -39.74 22.38 -34.43
CA ARG A 121 -41.01 22.44 -33.69
C ARG A 121 -41.70 21.07 -33.65
N ASP A 122 -41.71 20.37 -34.77
CA ASP A 122 -42.31 19.03 -34.89
C ASP A 122 -41.57 18.01 -34.00
N ILE A 123 -40.24 18.08 -33.93
CA ILE A 123 -39.42 17.23 -33.04
C ILE A 123 -39.71 17.53 -31.57
N ILE A 124 -39.81 18.81 -31.18
CA ILE A 124 -40.07 19.20 -29.78
C ILE A 124 -41.48 18.78 -29.34
N ALA A 125 -42.45 18.83 -30.25
CA ALA A 125 -43.83 18.43 -29.98
C ALA A 125 -44.06 16.91 -30.08
N ALA A 126 -43.05 16.15 -30.51
CA ALA A 126 -43.17 14.71 -30.69
C ALA A 126 -43.32 14.00 -29.32
N PRO A 127 -44.23 13.02 -29.19
CA PRO A 127 -44.29 12.15 -28.03
C PRO A 127 -42.99 11.39 -27.80
N GLU A 128 -42.72 11.02 -26.54
CA GLU A 128 -41.57 10.18 -26.20
C GLU A 128 -41.68 8.80 -26.86
N GLY A 129 -40.65 8.39 -27.59
CA GLY A 129 -40.63 7.10 -28.28
C GLY A 129 -39.45 6.95 -29.22
N ASP A 130 -39.31 5.76 -29.81
CA ASP A 130 -38.25 5.48 -30.76
C ASP A 130 -38.46 6.28 -32.05
N GLY A 131 -37.44 7.05 -32.44
CA GLY A 131 -37.46 7.81 -33.67
C GLY A 131 -37.11 6.94 -34.87
N GLN A 132 -37.57 7.31 -36.07
CA GLN A 132 -37.25 6.57 -37.31
C GLN A 132 -35.75 6.50 -37.61
N PHE A 133 -34.95 7.39 -37.04
CA PHE A 133 -33.52 7.53 -37.33
C PHE A 133 -32.60 7.27 -36.12
N ALA A 134 -33.14 7.08 -34.91
CA ALA A 134 -32.34 6.88 -33.71
C ALA A 134 -33.11 6.14 -32.62
N GLN A 135 -32.48 5.11 -32.06
CA GLN A 135 -32.94 4.36 -30.89
C GLN A 135 -31.80 4.30 -29.88
N ALA A 136 -32.09 4.49 -28.60
CA ALA A 136 -31.13 4.31 -27.51
C ALA A 136 -31.45 2.99 -26.80
N VAL A 137 -30.56 2.00 -26.94
CA VAL A 137 -30.66 0.74 -26.21
C VAL A 137 -29.81 0.87 -24.95
N ILE A 138 -30.41 0.67 -23.77
CA ILE A 138 -29.68 0.59 -22.50
C ILE A 138 -29.18 -0.85 -22.37
N PRO A 139 -27.86 -1.11 -22.42
CA PRO A 139 -27.33 -2.43 -22.10
C PRO A 139 -27.54 -2.70 -20.61
N GLY A 140 -28.10 -3.87 -20.28
CA GLY A 140 -28.26 -4.35 -18.90
C GLY A 140 -26.94 -4.81 -18.29
#